data_AF-A0A356F3L4-F1
#
_entry.id   AF-A0A356F3L4-F1
#
_cell.length_a   1.000
_cell.length_b   1.000
_cell.length_c   1.000
_cell.angle_alpha   90.00
_cell.angle_beta   90.00
_cell.angle_gamma   90.00
#
_symmetry.space_group_name_H-M   'P 1'
#
loop_
_entity.id
_entity.type
_entity.pdbx_description
1 polymer ?
#
loop_
_entity_poly.entity_id
_entity_poly.type
_entity_poly.pdbx_seq_one_letter_code
_entity_poly.pdbx_strand_id
1 'polypeptide(L)'
;MRALKGLLIYVGIVLGIILGIGVLLFGVMYFVPSFRIAGVGVVHSSDIVKDSIVDLAEYPTLTNYVLNVSSKNISININSKDEGSDVNYSFGNSVFGIAYDMTEYKVIKSIEKDGDTLKINITLTEPNGLISAKNSSLNIFVPKNLRYSIMTSTNAGSIEIGTSKSNFEINNLTISTTSGRFTLGSIGTTVDESVSTTLNSLNLSTNKGLFDLRAINNLTVLNTIKLQATNGTFMFDSVNASFNVTGKGIKLDANTITTDSNGFKFISENGYFDINKIVTPAGVENTIVTENCDVKINEITGRTGIVTTYGNINIGTLSSLAILQSEHGNVTISKALEDIKVTTKFGNITVNSYLKSAKFVSIRGNINVKSTGEYIQNAYTEIENTEGQVNVDNKINKLLLKTYGSSKCEITFREIKGGLTNPLDVFQHKIDIHKYGSALVLMPTVNYNTPFKFKAKGDISGRFSGVSAGNIGGEIYSSDEYQYYPQDSEASKEASKQSCYFEFYGTIRFEGYNNN
;
A
#
# COMPACT_ATOMS: atom_id res chain seq x y z
N MET A 1 38.01 -57.37 -1.84
CA MET A 1 37.17 -56.98 -3.01
C MET A 1 36.04 -57.98 -3.33
N ARG A 2 36.25 -59.31 -3.33
CA ARG A 2 35.16 -60.30 -3.57
C ARG A 2 34.04 -60.29 -2.50
N ALA A 3 34.41 -60.21 -1.22
CA ALA A 3 33.42 -60.11 -0.13
C ALA A 3 32.52 -58.86 -0.23
N LEU A 4 33.07 -57.74 -0.67
CA LEU A 4 32.33 -56.48 -0.85
C LEU A 4 31.28 -56.57 -1.97
N LYS A 5 31.59 -57.28 -3.06
CA LYS A 5 30.63 -57.52 -4.15
C LYS A 5 29.46 -58.41 -3.71
N GLY A 6 29.75 -59.47 -2.94
CA GLY A 6 28.70 -60.33 -2.38
C GLY A 6 27.77 -59.58 -1.43
N LEU A 7 28.33 -58.73 -0.56
CA LEU A 7 27.56 -57.88 0.35
C LEU A 7 26.66 -56.91 -0.41
N LEU A 8 27.16 -56.23 -1.44
CA LEU A 8 26.38 -55.29 -2.25
C LEU A 8 25.20 -55.97 -2.97
N ILE A 9 25.42 -57.16 -3.53
CA ILE A 9 24.35 -57.94 -4.17
C ILE A 9 23.29 -58.35 -3.14
N TYR A 10 23.72 -58.83 -1.96
CA TYR A 10 22.79 -59.21 -0.90
C TYR A 10 21.96 -58.02 -0.41
N VAL A 11 22.59 -56.86 -0.16
CA VAL A 11 21.89 -55.62 0.21
C VAL A 11 20.91 -55.20 -0.88
N GLY A 12 21.29 -55.29 -2.15
CA GLY A 12 20.41 -54.98 -3.28
C GLY A 12 19.17 -55.89 -3.33
N ILE A 13 19.34 -57.20 -3.13
CA ILE A 13 18.23 -58.16 -3.09
C ILE A 13 17.31 -57.88 -1.90
N VAL A 14 17.86 -57.64 -0.70
CA VAL A 14 17.07 -57.34 0.50
C VAL A 14 16.26 -56.05 0.31
N LEU A 15 16.88 -54.99 -0.20
CA LEU A 15 16.17 -53.74 -0.51
C LEU A 15 15.08 -53.93 -1.56
N GLY A 16 15.33 -54.75 -2.60
CA GLY A 16 14.33 -55.08 -3.61
C GLY A 16 13.12 -55.83 -3.05
N ILE A 17 13.34 -56.79 -2.15
CA ILE A 17 12.27 -57.52 -1.46
C ILE A 17 11.47 -56.59 -0.55
N ILE A 18 12.14 -55.74 0.24
CA ILE A 18 11.48 -54.76 1.12
C ILE A 18 10.62 -53.80 0.30
N LEU A 19 11.13 -53.31 -0.84
CA LEU A 19 10.37 -52.46 -1.75
C LEU A 19 9.16 -53.20 -2.33
N GLY A 20 9.33 -54.44 -2.79
CA GLY A 20 8.25 -55.26 -3.33
C GLY A 20 7.14 -55.53 -2.32
N ILE A 21 7.51 -55.87 -1.08
CA ILE A 21 6.57 -56.01 0.03
C ILE A 21 5.88 -54.67 0.32
N GLY A 22 6.63 -53.56 0.33
CA GLY A 22 6.08 -52.22 0.55
C GLY A 22 5.03 -51.84 -0.50
N VAL A 23 5.30 -52.08 -1.79
CA VAL A 23 4.35 -51.80 -2.89
C VAL A 23 3.11 -52.69 -2.78
N LEU A 24 3.29 -53.99 -2.48
CA LEU A 24 2.18 -54.92 -2.34
C LEU A 24 1.29 -54.54 -1.14
N LEU A 25 1.89 -54.24 0.01
CA LEU A 25 1.19 -53.77 1.20
C LEU A 25 0.45 -52.46 0.93
N PHE A 26 1.06 -51.52 0.21
CA PHE A 26 0.40 -50.29 -0.20
C PHE A 26 -0.80 -50.55 -1.11
N GLY A 27 -0.67 -51.47 -2.07
CA GLY A 27 -1.78 -51.92 -2.92
C GLY A 27 -2.91 -52.56 -2.11
N VAL A 28 -2.59 -53.41 -1.14
CA VAL A 28 -3.60 -54.00 -0.24
C VAL A 28 -4.30 -52.92 0.58
N MET A 29 -3.57 -51.95 1.15
CA MET A 29 -4.16 -50.83 1.88
C MET A 29 -5.06 -49.96 0.99
N TYR A 30 -4.75 -49.86 -0.30
CA TYR A 30 -5.57 -49.12 -1.27
C TYR A 30 -6.91 -49.82 -1.55
N PHE A 31 -6.90 -51.15 -1.74
CA PHE A 31 -8.12 -51.92 -2.03
C PHE A 31 -8.92 -52.32 -0.78
N VAL A 32 -8.29 -52.33 0.39
CA VAL A 32 -8.90 -52.70 1.67
C VAL A 32 -8.70 -51.53 2.64
N PRO A 33 -9.60 -50.54 2.66
CA PRO A 33 -9.45 -49.32 3.47
C PRO A 33 -9.31 -49.59 4.97
N SER A 34 -9.81 -50.74 5.46
CA SER A 34 -9.69 -51.16 6.86
C SER A 34 -8.32 -51.77 7.22
N PHE A 35 -7.46 -52.08 6.25
CA PHE A 35 -6.16 -52.71 6.48
C PHE A 35 -5.14 -51.72 7.04
N ARG A 36 -4.44 -52.12 8.11
CA ARG A 36 -3.50 -51.27 8.85
C ARG A 36 -2.15 -51.95 9.02
N ILE A 37 -1.08 -51.15 8.98
CA ILE A 37 0.28 -51.59 9.28
C ILE A 37 0.84 -50.67 10.35
N ALA A 38 1.12 -51.22 11.54
CA ALA A 38 1.64 -50.45 12.68
C ALA A 38 0.80 -49.20 13.03
N GLY A 39 -0.54 -49.30 12.94
CA GLY A 39 -1.46 -48.19 13.21
C GLY A 39 -1.64 -47.20 12.06
N VAL A 40 -0.91 -47.37 10.96
CA VAL A 40 -1.00 -46.53 9.77
C VAL A 40 -1.98 -47.14 8.78
N GLY A 41 -2.87 -46.31 8.22
CA GLY A 41 -3.83 -46.66 7.16
C GLY A 41 -3.69 -45.77 5.92
N VAL A 42 -4.11 -46.28 4.75
CA VAL A 42 -4.27 -45.45 3.54
C VAL A 42 -5.69 -44.90 3.55
N VAL A 43 -5.80 -43.58 3.43
CA VAL A 43 -7.10 -42.92 3.27
C VAL A 43 -7.32 -42.72 1.78
N HIS A 44 -8.35 -43.38 1.26
CA HIS A 44 -8.90 -43.13 -0.06
C HIS A 44 -10.41 -42.99 0.09
N SER A 45 -10.93 -41.79 -0.18
CA SER A 45 -12.37 -41.55 -0.24
C SER A 45 -12.68 -40.95 -1.59
N SER A 46 -13.52 -41.63 -2.35
CA SER A 46 -14.12 -41.16 -3.59
C SER A 46 -15.61 -40.86 -3.43
N ASP A 47 -16.19 -41.17 -2.27
CA ASP A 47 -17.62 -40.98 -2.03
C ASP A 47 -17.94 -39.52 -1.69
N ILE A 48 -18.87 -38.96 -2.46
CA ILE A 48 -19.45 -37.64 -2.18
C ILE A 48 -20.48 -37.83 -1.06
N VAL A 49 -20.13 -37.43 0.16
CA VAL A 49 -21.11 -37.34 1.25
C VAL A 49 -21.95 -36.09 1.01
N LYS A 50 -23.25 -36.28 0.75
CA LYS A 50 -24.26 -35.22 0.72
C LYS A 50 -25.22 -35.42 1.89
N ASP A 51 -25.45 -34.39 2.68
CA ASP A 51 -26.41 -34.44 3.77
C ASP A 51 -27.03 -33.05 4.02
N SER A 52 -28.28 -33.04 4.49
CA SER A 52 -28.96 -31.82 4.94
C SER A 52 -28.52 -31.51 6.38
N ILE A 53 -28.26 -30.24 6.68
CA ILE A 53 -27.80 -29.82 8.01
C ILE A 53 -28.99 -29.41 8.86
N VAL A 54 -29.79 -28.49 8.32
CA VAL A 54 -30.89 -27.81 9.01
C VAL A 54 -31.98 -27.50 8.00
N ASP A 55 -33.21 -27.86 8.31
CA ASP A 55 -34.39 -27.29 7.64
C ASP A 55 -34.74 -25.96 8.31
N LEU A 56 -34.50 -24.84 7.63
CA LEU A 56 -34.80 -23.52 8.20
C LEU A 56 -36.31 -23.23 8.26
N ALA A 57 -37.17 -24.07 7.66
CA ALA A 57 -38.62 -23.95 7.80
C ALA A 57 -39.08 -24.12 9.26
N GLU A 58 -38.27 -24.77 10.11
CA GLU A 58 -38.52 -24.86 11.56
C GLU A 58 -38.29 -23.53 12.30
N TYR A 59 -37.68 -22.53 11.63
CA TYR A 59 -37.28 -21.25 12.22
C TYR A 59 -37.73 -20.01 11.41
N PRO A 60 -39.03 -19.88 11.06
CA PRO A 60 -39.51 -18.87 10.12
C PRO A 60 -39.47 -17.43 10.65
N THR A 61 -39.34 -17.25 11.97
CA THR A 61 -39.36 -15.92 12.62
C THR A 61 -37.98 -15.33 12.87
N LEU A 62 -36.90 -16.06 12.57
CA LEU A 62 -35.55 -15.60 12.87
C LEU A 62 -35.07 -14.61 11.81
N THR A 63 -34.47 -13.52 12.25
CA THR A 63 -33.95 -12.47 11.36
C THR A 63 -32.43 -12.54 11.21
N ASN A 64 -31.75 -13.29 12.07
CA ASN A 64 -30.29 -13.35 12.12
C ASN A 64 -29.78 -14.79 12.06
N TYR A 65 -28.96 -15.09 11.07
CA TYR A 65 -28.33 -16.39 10.91
C TYR A 65 -26.81 -16.24 11.01
N VAL A 66 -26.17 -17.06 11.83
CA VAL A 66 -24.71 -17.11 11.97
C VAL A 66 -24.23 -18.46 11.45
N LEU A 67 -23.39 -18.44 10.43
CA LEU A 67 -22.82 -19.63 9.82
C LEU A 67 -21.34 -19.74 10.17
N ASN A 68 -20.99 -20.71 11.01
CA ASN A 68 -19.62 -20.99 11.42
C ASN A 68 -19.14 -22.24 10.67
N VAL A 69 -18.15 -22.08 9.79
CA VAL A 69 -17.59 -23.19 9.01
C VAL A 69 -16.10 -23.31 9.26
N SER A 70 -15.61 -24.49 9.60
CA SER A 70 -14.17 -24.71 9.79
C SER A 70 -13.68 -26.00 9.16
N SER A 71 -12.48 -25.94 8.61
CA SER A 71 -11.69 -27.07 8.13
C SER A 71 -10.23 -26.88 8.54
N LYS A 72 -9.37 -27.88 8.33
CA LYS A 72 -7.93 -27.75 8.56
C LYS A 72 -7.20 -27.49 7.25
N ASN A 73 -7.35 -28.34 6.24
CA ASN A 73 -6.62 -28.26 4.97
C ASN A 73 -7.54 -28.31 3.75
N ILE A 74 -8.84 -28.47 3.95
CA ILE A 74 -9.83 -28.59 2.88
C ILE A 74 -10.36 -27.22 2.49
N SER A 75 -10.57 -26.99 1.18
CA SER A 75 -11.20 -25.76 0.71
C SER A 75 -12.66 -25.68 1.15
N ILE A 76 -13.17 -24.48 1.45
CA ILE A 76 -14.55 -24.26 1.86
C ILE A 76 -15.23 -23.40 0.79
N ASN A 77 -16.31 -23.91 0.21
CA ASN A 77 -17.09 -23.20 -0.79
C ASN A 77 -18.48 -22.93 -0.24
N ILE A 78 -18.86 -21.67 -0.03
CA ILE A 78 -20.20 -21.31 0.46
C ILE A 78 -20.97 -20.68 -0.69
N ASN A 79 -22.09 -21.28 -1.08
CA ASN A 79 -22.91 -20.84 -2.21
C ASN A 79 -24.34 -20.60 -1.77
N SER A 80 -25.01 -19.60 -2.34
CA SER A 80 -26.46 -19.50 -2.25
C SER A 80 -27.14 -20.48 -3.22
N LYS A 81 -28.31 -21.00 -2.85
CA LYS A 81 -29.20 -21.77 -3.73
C LYS A 81 -30.54 -21.05 -3.91
N ASP A 82 -31.09 -21.17 -5.11
CA ASP A 82 -32.37 -20.58 -5.49
C ASP A 82 -33.57 -21.26 -4.83
N GLU A 83 -33.46 -22.56 -4.57
CA GLU A 83 -34.54 -23.42 -4.09
C GLU A 83 -34.15 -24.13 -2.78
N GLY A 84 -35.12 -24.20 -1.85
CA GLY A 84 -35.00 -24.88 -0.56
C GLY A 84 -34.91 -23.94 0.64
N SER A 85 -35.47 -24.37 1.78
CA SER A 85 -35.25 -23.80 3.10
C SER A 85 -33.97 -24.32 3.76
N ASP A 86 -33.35 -25.36 3.20
CA ASP A 86 -32.31 -26.11 3.90
C ASP A 86 -30.92 -25.54 3.71
N VAL A 87 -30.15 -25.50 4.81
CA VAL A 87 -28.69 -25.43 4.73
C VAL A 87 -28.17 -26.84 4.47
N ASN A 88 -27.49 -27.02 3.35
CA ASN A 88 -26.97 -28.32 2.91
C ASN A 88 -25.45 -28.30 2.85
N TYR A 89 -24.80 -29.46 2.95
CA TYR A 89 -23.41 -29.59 2.56
C TYR A 89 -23.18 -30.76 1.63
N SER A 90 -22.10 -30.65 0.86
CA SER A 90 -21.51 -31.78 0.15
C SER A 90 -20.01 -31.72 0.23
N PHE A 91 -19.39 -32.85 0.56
CA PHE A 91 -17.95 -32.99 0.55
C PHE A 91 -17.52 -33.65 -0.77
N GLY A 92 -16.82 -32.90 -1.61
CA GLY A 92 -16.30 -33.39 -2.89
C GLY A 92 -14.87 -33.87 -2.73
N ASN A 93 -14.64 -35.18 -2.86
CA ASN A 93 -13.37 -35.80 -2.50
C ASN A 93 -12.53 -36.27 -3.69
N SER A 94 -11.25 -35.91 -3.60
CA SER A 94 -10.15 -36.69 -4.16
C SER A 94 -9.05 -36.67 -3.11
N VAL A 95 -9.35 -37.25 -1.95
CA VAL A 95 -8.40 -37.30 -0.84
C VAL A 95 -7.58 -38.58 -0.96
N PHE A 96 -6.26 -38.42 -0.88
CA PHE A 96 -5.31 -39.52 -0.87
C PHE A 96 -4.21 -39.27 0.14
N GLY A 97 -3.90 -40.25 0.98
CA GLY A 97 -2.74 -40.16 1.85
C GLY A 97 -2.66 -41.23 2.91
N ILE A 98 -1.81 -40.96 3.90
CA ILE A 98 -1.48 -41.87 4.97
C ILE A 98 -1.90 -41.24 6.30
N ALA A 99 -2.74 -41.94 7.07
CA ALA A 99 -3.23 -41.47 8.37
C ALA A 99 -2.84 -42.41 9.51
N TYR A 100 -2.54 -41.83 10.68
CA TYR A 100 -2.26 -42.55 11.93
C TYR A 100 -3.54 -42.78 12.75
N ASP A 101 -4.53 -41.92 12.55
CA ASP A 101 -5.88 -42.05 13.07
C ASP A 101 -6.83 -42.09 11.89
N MET A 102 -7.54 -43.20 11.72
CA MET A 102 -8.55 -43.39 10.67
C MET A 102 -9.90 -42.82 11.10
N THR A 103 -9.92 -41.78 11.94
CA THR A 103 -11.10 -40.93 12.05
C THR A 103 -11.43 -40.46 10.64
N GLU A 104 -12.50 -41.04 10.08
CA GLU A 104 -12.97 -40.66 8.76
C GLU A 104 -13.21 -39.15 8.74
N TYR A 105 -13.10 -38.57 7.54
CA TYR A 105 -13.57 -37.21 7.34
C TYR A 105 -15.02 -37.13 7.84
N LYS A 106 -15.22 -36.42 8.94
CA LYS A 106 -16.50 -36.33 9.60
C LYS A 106 -16.90 -34.87 9.67
N VAL A 107 -18.08 -34.59 9.14
CA VAL A 107 -18.71 -33.29 9.32
C VAL A 107 -19.49 -33.32 10.62
N ILE A 108 -19.02 -32.55 11.59
CA ILE A 108 -19.70 -32.32 12.86
C ILE A 108 -20.58 -31.10 12.67
N LYS A 109 -21.88 -31.25 12.90
CA LYS A 109 -22.86 -30.18 12.85
C LYS A 109 -23.46 -29.92 14.23
N SER A 110 -23.64 -28.66 14.60
CA SER A 110 -24.47 -28.26 15.74
C SER A 110 -25.29 -27.02 15.41
N ILE A 111 -26.48 -26.95 16.01
CA ILE A 111 -27.42 -25.85 15.84
C ILE A 111 -27.72 -25.29 17.23
N GLU A 112 -27.54 -24.00 17.41
CA GLU A 112 -27.81 -23.31 18.67
C GLU A 112 -28.71 -22.12 18.40
N LYS A 113 -29.82 -22.02 19.13
CA LYS A 113 -30.70 -20.86 19.12
C LYS A 113 -30.36 -19.95 20.29
N ASP A 114 -30.07 -18.69 20.01
CA ASP A 114 -29.71 -17.66 20.98
C ASP A 114 -30.57 -16.41 20.73
N GLY A 115 -31.73 -16.34 21.40
CA GLY A 115 -32.76 -15.35 21.11
C GLY A 115 -33.27 -15.44 19.67
N ASP A 116 -33.13 -14.33 18.93
CA ASP A 116 -33.50 -14.19 17.51
C ASP A 116 -32.38 -14.60 16.53
N THR A 117 -31.32 -15.24 17.05
CA THR A 117 -30.18 -15.71 16.26
C THR A 117 -30.14 -17.23 16.18
N LEU A 118 -30.02 -17.78 14.97
CA LEU A 118 -29.68 -19.19 14.75
C LEU A 118 -28.19 -19.31 14.42
N LYS A 119 -27.44 -20.05 15.24
CA LYS A 119 -26.04 -20.38 14.99
C LYS A 119 -25.95 -21.79 14.40
N ILE A 120 -25.38 -21.90 13.22
CA ILE A 120 -25.15 -23.15 12.51
C ILE A 120 -23.64 -23.37 12.47
N ASN A 121 -23.17 -24.37 13.22
CA ASN A 121 -21.77 -24.73 13.28
C ASN A 121 -21.52 -25.97 12.42
N ILE A 122 -20.52 -25.89 11.54
CA ILE A 122 -20.12 -26.96 10.64
C ILE A 122 -18.60 -27.08 10.73
N THR A 123 -18.13 -28.20 11.25
CA THR A 123 -16.70 -28.48 11.41
C THR A 123 -16.35 -29.75 10.68
N LEU A 124 -15.44 -29.67 9.71
CA LEU A 124 -14.87 -30.85 9.09
C LEU A 124 -13.66 -31.31 9.91
N THR A 125 -13.79 -32.44 10.60
CA THR A 125 -12.65 -33.08 11.26
C THR A 125 -11.89 -33.90 10.23
N GLU A 126 -10.59 -33.64 10.14
CA GLU A 126 -9.69 -34.33 9.21
C GLU A 126 -8.85 -35.37 9.97
N PRO A 127 -8.54 -36.52 9.35
CA PRO A 127 -7.70 -37.51 9.99
C PRO A 127 -6.31 -36.94 10.25
N ASN A 128 -5.66 -37.37 11.34
CA ASN A 128 -4.29 -36.97 11.61
C ASN A 128 -3.32 -37.79 10.75
N GLY A 129 -2.62 -37.14 9.83
CA GLY A 129 -1.71 -37.82 8.91
C GLY A 129 -1.07 -36.93 7.84
N LEU A 130 -0.28 -37.57 6.98
CA LEU A 130 0.23 -37.00 5.73
C LEU A 130 -0.82 -37.21 4.64
N ILE A 131 -1.81 -36.33 4.63
CA ILE A 131 -2.95 -36.43 3.71
C ILE A 131 -2.85 -35.33 2.66
N SER A 132 -2.91 -35.73 1.39
CA SER A 132 -3.10 -34.83 0.28
C SER A 132 -4.59 -34.74 -0.04
N ALA A 133 -5.17 -33.57 0.18
CA ALA A 133 -6.55 -33.30 -0.15
C ALA A 133 -6.67 -32.35 -1.34
N LYS A 134 -5.83 -32.57 -2.35
CA LYS A 134 -5.80 -31.73 -3.55
C LYS A 134 -7.19 -31.72 -4.19
N ASN A 135 -7.70 -30.53 -4.50
CA ASN A 135 -9.03 -30.30 -5.08
C ASN A 135 -10.21 -30.78 -4.23
N SER A 136 -10.00 -31.09 -2.95
CA SER A 136 -11.10 -31.46 -2.05
C SER A 136 -11.76 -30.21 -1.49
N SER A 137 -13.08 -30.20 -1.44
CA SER A 137 -13.86 -29.05 -0.97
C SER A 137 -15.06 -29.45 -0.13
N LEU A 138 -15.26 -28.73 0.97
CA LEU A 138 -16.51 -28.70 1.72
C LEU A 138 -17.41 -27.62 1.09
N ASN A 139 -18.43 -28.05 0.36
CA ASN A 139 -19.39 -27.15 -0.26
C ASN A 139 -20.58 -26.99 0.67
N ILE A 140 -20.86 -25.77 1.10
CA ILE A 140 -22.02 -25.38 1.88
C ILE A 140 -22.99 -24.64 0.97
N PHE A 141 -24.26 -24.98 1.05
CA PHE A 141 -25.32 -24.33 0.31
C PHE A 141 -26.32 -23.73 1.27
N VAL A 142 -26.59 -22.43 1.13
CA VAL A 142 -27.51 -21.68 1.99
C VAL A 142 -28.65 -21.08 1.16
N PRO A 143 -29.86 -20.93 1.74
CA PRO A 143 -30.95 -20.21 1.07
C PRO A 143 -30.60 -18.75 0.75
N LYS A 144 -30.91 -18.30 -0.47
CA LYS A 144 -30.56 -16.94 -0.93
C LYS A 144 -31.33 -15.81 -0.26
N ASN A 145 -32.53 -16.05 0.28
CA ASN A 145 -33.42 -14.99 0.78
C ASN A 145 -33.15 -14.61 2.25
N LEU A 146 -32.05 -15.08 2.82
CA LEU A 146 -31.71 -14.90 4.23
C LEU A 146 -30.38 -14.15 4.36
N ARG A 147 -30.25 -13.42 5.47
CA ARG A 147 -29.06 -12.63 5.76
C ARG A 147 -28.15 -13.36 6.75
N TYR A 148 -26.91 -13.61 6.34
CA TYR A 148 -25.95 -14.40 7.13
C TYR A 148 -24.79 -13.57 7.68
N SER A 149 -24.41 -13.81 8.94
CA SER A 149 -23.09 -13.50 9.45
C SER A 149 -22.22 -14.76 9.31
N ILE A 150 -21.19 -14.70 8.48
CA ILE A 150 -20.37 -15.86 8.13
C ILE A 150 -19.04 -15.75 8.85
N MET A 151 -18.68 -16.82 9.58
CA MET A 151 -17.36 -16.99 10.18
C MET A 151 -16.75 -18.25 9.60
N THR A 152 -15.63 -18.13 8.90
CA THR A 152 -15.00 -19.27 8.23
C THR A 152 -13.51 -19.34 8.49
N SER A 153 -13.01 -20.56 8.73
CA SER A 153 -11.57 -20.77 8.93
C SER A 153 -11.03 -22.04 8.29
N THR A 154 -9.78 -21.96 7.82
CA THR A 154 -8.99 -23.10 7.33
C THR A 154 -7.50 -22.83 7.52
N ASN A 155 -6.63 -23.84 7.61
CA ASN A 155 -5.19 -23.61 7.64
C ASN A 155 -4.58 -23.51 6.23
N ALA A 156 -5.10 -24.25 5.26
CA ALA A 156 -4.47 -24.32 3.93
C ALA A 156 -5.46 -24.37 2.75
N GLY A 157 -6.74 -24.60 3.01
CA GLY A 157 -7.76 -24.61 1.95
C GLY A 157 -8.00 -23.23 1.36
N SER A 158 -8.54 -23.19 0.13
CA SER A 158 -9.12 -21.96 -0.38
C SER A 158 -10.51 -21.76 0.23
N ILE A 159 -10.93 -20.51 0.45
CA ILE A 159 -12.28 -20.18 0.87
C ILE A 159 -12.93 -19.40 -0.27
N GLU A 160 -13.99 -19.93 -0.84
CA GLU A 160 -14.75 -19.27 -1.90
C GLU A 160 -16.17 -19.01 -1.40
N ILE A 161 -16.61 -17.77 -1.46
CA ILE A 161 -17.96 -17.39 -1.08
C ILE A 161 -18.66 -16.81 -2.30
N GLY A 162 -19.60 -17.60 -2.82
CA GLY A 162 -20.39 -17.33 -4.00
C GLY A 162 -21.51 -16.36 -3.72
N THR A 163 -21.40 -15.15 -4.25
CA THR A 163 -22.53 -14.25 -4.45
C THR A 163 -22.98 -14.43 -5.91
N SER A 164 -23.90 -15.36 -6.17
CA SER A 164 -24.54 -15.44 -7.48
C SER A 164 -25.33 -14.15 -7.77
N LYS A 165 -25.78 -13.96 -9.02
CA LYS A 165 -26.51 -12.75 -9.50
C LYS A 165 -27.75 -12.35 -8.68
N SER A 166 -28.19 -13.18 -7.72
CA SER A 166 -29.34 -12.93 -6.87
C SER A 166 -28.94 -12.90 -5.39
N ASN A 167 -28.98 -11.70 -4.80
CA ASN A 167 -29.20 -11.36 -3.39
C ASN A 167 -28.61 -12.28 -2.31
N PHE A 168 -27.39 -12.79 -2.46
CA PHE A 168 -26.74 -13.42 -1.31
C PHE A 168 -26.30 -12.34 -0.32
N GLU A 169 -27.14 -12.04 0.65
CA GLU A 169 -26.91 -10.96 1.62
C GLU A 169 -26.05 -11.44 2.78
N ILE A 170 -24.80 -10.97 2.81
CA ILE A 170 -23.88 -11.19 3.92
C ILE A 170 -23.93 -9.96 4.83
N ASN A 171 -24.24 -10.14 6.11
CA ASN A 171 -24.20 -9.06 7.09
C ASN A 171 -22.77 -8.83 7.59
N ASN A 172 -22.19 -9.82 8.26
CA ASN A 172 -20.82 -9.75 8.78
C ASN A 172 -20.01 -10.88 8.19
N LEU A 173 -18.77 -10.61 7.80
CA LEU A 173 -17.88 -11.61 7.23
C LEU A 173 -16.57 -11.66 8.02
N THR A 174 -16.26 -12.82 8.58
CA THR A 174 -15.00 -13.08 9.30
C THR A 174 -14.31 -14.28 8.71
N ILE A 175 -13.15 -14.08 8.10
CA ILE A 175 -12.34 -15.13 7.48
C ILE A 175 -10.99 -15.21 8.17
N SER A 176 -10.59 -16.41 8.57
CA SER A 176 -9.26 -16.67 9.15
C SER A 176 -8.58 -17.83 8.43
N THR A 177 -7.40 -17.60 7.85
CA THR A 177 -6.65 -18.71 7.26
C THR A 177 -5.14 -18.65 7.43
N THR A 178 -4.48 -19.78 7.70
CA THR A 178 -3.01 -19.77 7.70
C THR A 178 -2.44 -19.58 6.28
N SER A 179 -3.08 -20.13 5.26
CA SER A 179 -2.66 -20.06 3.85
C SER A 179 -3.79 -20.47 2.91
N GLY A 180 -3.65 -20.18 1.62
CA GLY A 180 -4.68 -20.46 0.63
C GLY A 180 -5.22 -19.19 0.00
N ARG A 181 -6.24 -19.32 -0.84
CA ARG A 181 -6.89 -18.19 -1.49
C ARG A 181 -8.27 -17.96 -0.88
N PHE A 182 -8.60 -16.73 -0.54
CA PHE A 182 -9.96 -16.30 -0.29
C PHE A 182 -10.49 -15.53 -1.50
N THR A 183 -11.70 -15.85 -1.94
CA THR A 183 -12.43 -15.05 -2.93
C THR A 183 -13.87 -14.82 -2.47
N LEU A 184 -14.39 -13.64 -2.79
CA LEU A 184 -15.79 -13.27 -2.62
C LEU A 184 -16.28 -12.74 -3.96
N GLY A 185 -17.34 -13.33 -4.50
CA GLY A 185 -17.86 -12.98 -5.83
C GLY A 185 -18.55 -14.16 -6.52
N SER A 186 -18.68 -14.11 -7.85
CA SER A 186 -19.28 -15.21 -8.61
C SER A 186 -18.32 -16.41 -8.71
N ILE A 187 -18.76 -17.58 -8.23
CA ILE A 187 -17.99 -18.82 -8.34
C ILE A 187 -18.16 -19.39 -9.76
N GLY A 188 -17.04 -19.68 -10.43
CA GLY A 188 -17.01 -20.49 -11.67
C GLY A 188 -17.58 -19.85 -12.94
N THR A 189 -17.87 -18.54 -12.96
CA THR A 189 -18.39 -17.83 -14.14
C THR A 189 -17.55 -16.60 -14.46
N THR A 190 -17.55 -16.16 -15.72
CA THR A 190 -16.90 -14.90 -16.13
C THR A 190 -17.44 -13.76 -15.28
N VAL A 191 -16.52 -13.02 -14.64
CA VAL A 191 -16.82 -11.91 -13.73
C VAL A 191 -17.79 -10.96 -14.44
N ASP A 192 -19.02 -10.87 -13.93
CA ASP A 192 -19.98 -9.88 -14.42
C ASP A 192 -19.56 -8.52 -13.85
N GLU A 193 -19.41 -7.51 -14.70
CA GLU A 193 -18.83 -6.20 -14.36
C GLU A 193 -19.72 -5.35 -13.44
N SER A 194 -20.77 -5.91 -12.84
CA SER A 194 -21.73 -5.18 -12.02
C SER A 194 -21.95 -5.75 -10.62
N VAL A 195 -21.08 -6.63 -10.11
CA VAL A 195 -21.25 -7.17 -8.76
C VAL A 195 -20.87 -6.11 -7.72
N SER A 196 -21.88 -5.57 -7.04
CA SER A 196 -21.73 -4.74 -5.83
C SER A 196 -22.25 -5.50 -4.61
N THR A 197 -21.60 -5.36 -3.46
CA THR A 197 -22.08 -5.94 -2.20
C THR A 197 -21.91 -4.97 -1.05
N THR A 198 -22.82 -5.05 -0.07
CA THR A 198 -22.78 -4.25 1.15
C THR A 198 -22.68 -5.16 2.36
N LEU A 199 -21.63 -5.00 3.14
CA LEU A 199 -21.41 -5.69 4.40
C LEU A 199 -21.54 -4.69 5.56
N ASN A 200 -21.98 -5.14 6.71
CA ASN A 200 -21.86 -4.39 7.95
C ASN A 200 -20.43 -4.42 8.48
N SER A 201 -19.74 -5.57 8.44
CA SER A 201 -18.33 -5.68 8.82
C SER A 201 -17.57 -6.75 8.03
N LEU A 202 -16.26 -6.56 7.88
CA LEU A 202 -15.35 -7.46 7.19
C LEU A 202 -14.04 -7.62 7.98
N ASN A 203 -13.80 -8.81 8.51
CA ASN A 203 -12.58 -9.15 9.26
C ASN A 203 -11.83 -10.26 8.53
N LEU A 204 -10.64 -9.97 8.03
CA LEU A 204 -9.81 -10.91 7.28
C LEU A 204 -8.48 -11.10 8.00
N SER A 205 -8.15 -12.34 8.35
CA SER A 205 -6.91 -12.69 9.02
C SER A 205 -6.15 -13.79 8.28
N THR A 206 -4.84 -13.61 8.07
CA THR A 206 -4.03 -14.68 7.49
C THR A 206 -2.55 -14.68 7.84
N ASN A 207 -1.90 -15.85 7.81
CA ASN A 207 -0.44 -15.85 7.75
C ASN A 207 -0.03 -15.53 6.31
N LYS A 208 -0.12 -16.48 5.38
CA LYS A 208 0.44 -16.37 4.03
C LYS A 208 -0.60 -16.45 2.90
N GLY A 209 -1.86 -16.15 3.20
CA GLY A 209 -2.97 -16.27 2.24
C GLY A 209 -3.05 -15.11 1.24
N LEU A 210 -3.77 -15.36 0.15
CA LEU A 210 -4.18 -14.38 -0.84
C LEU A 210 -5.69 -14.11 -0.70
N PHE A 211 -6.08 -12.89 -0.38
CA PHE A 211 -7.47 -12.45 -0.31
C PHE A 211 -7.73 -11.60 -1.54
N ASP A 212 -8.41 -12.16 -2.52
CA ASP A 212 -8.69 -11.52 -3.79
C ASP A 212 -10.18 -11.21 -3.91
N LEU A 213 -10.54 -9.96 -3.62
CA LEU A 213 -11.91 -9.46 -3.67
C LEU A 213 -12.15 -8.59 -4.92
N ARG A 214 -11.24 -8.61 -5.90
CA ARG A 214 -11.39 -7.84 -7.15
C ARG A 214 -12.53 -8.31 -8.04
N ALA A 215 -13.12 -9.47 -7.75
CA ALA A 215 -14.36 -9.90 -8.40
C ALA A 215 -15.59 -9.06 -7.99
N ILE A 216 -15.44 -8.18 -6.98
CA ILE A 216 -16.46 -7.24 -6.53
C ILE A 216 -16.00 -5.84 -6.94
N ASN A 217 -16.73 -5.23 -7.87
CA ASN A 217 -16.38 -3.93 -8.40
C ASN A 217 -16.65 -2.81 -7.40
N ASN A 218 -17.66 -2.98 -6.54
CA ASN A 218 -17.97 -2.03 -5.47
C ASN A 218 -18.35 -2.75 -4.18
N LEU A 219 -17.37 -2.88 -3.29
CA LEU A 219 -17.56 -3.41 -1.94
C LEU A 219 -17.82 -2.25 -0.96
N THR A 220 -19.03 -2.13 -0.44
CA THR A 220 -19.32 -1.19 0.66
C THR A 220 -19.28 -1.92 2.00
N VAL A 221 -18.52 -1.41 2.97
CA VAL A 221 -18.54 -1.91 4.34
C VAL A 221 -18.93 -0.77 5.27
N LEU A 222 -20.07 -0.91 5.95
CA LEU A 222 -20.68 0.17 6.73
C LEU A 222 -19.86 0.54 7.97
N ASN A 223 -19.13 -0.42 8.54
CA ASN A 223 -18.18 -0.19 9.62
C ASN A 223 -16.75 -0.33 9.10
N THR A 224 -15.85 -0.85 9.92
CA THR A 224 -14.44 -0.99 9.59
C THR A 224 -14.12 -2.34 8.94
N ILE A 225 -13.29 -2.30 7.90
CA ILE A 225 -12.56 -3.47 7.40
C ILE A 225 -11.31 -3.67 8.27
N LYS A 226 -11.20 -4.83 8.92
CA LYS A 226 -10.03 -5.21 9.69
C LYS A 226 -9.22 -6.25 8.93
N LEU A 227 -7.98 -5.90 8.57
CA LEU A 227 -7.05 -6.80 7.89
C LEU A 227 -5.88 -7.11 8.83
N GLN A 228 -5.64 -8.39 9.08
CA GLN A 228 -4.52 -8.84 9.91
C GLN A 228 -3.71 -9.87 9.15
N ALA A 229 -2.39 -9.68 8.97
CA ALA A 229 -1.61 -10.73 8.35
C ALA A 229 -0.11 -10.83 8.70
N THR A 230 0.47 -12.00 8.38
CA THR A 230 1.92 -12.28 8.43
C THR A 230 2.44 -12.83 7.09
N ASN A 231 2.68 -11.94 6.12
CA ASN A 231 2.95 -12.20 4.70
C ASN A 231 1.69 -12.48 3.84
N GLY A 232 0.56 -11.88 4.22
CA GLY A 232 -0.69 -11.96 3.47
C GLY A 232 -0.76 -10.95 2.32
N THR A 233 -1.53 -11.28 1.30
CA THR A 233 -1.85 -10.38 0.18
C THR A 233 -3.34 -10.09 0.18
N PHE A 234 -3.72 -8.82 0.09
CA PHE A 234 -5.10 -8.35 0.00
C PHE A 234 -5.26 -7.53 -1.27
N MET A 235 -6.23 -7.89 -2.10
CA MET A 235 -6.49 -7.25 -3.37
C MET A 235 -7.95 -6.85 -3.45
N PHE A 236 -8.20 -5.58 -3.73
CA PHE A 236 -9.53 -5.01 -3.92
C PHE A 236 -9.62 -4.30 -5.27
N ASP A 237 -10.79 -4.23 -5.88
CA ASP A 237 -11.01 -3.28 -6.98
C ASP A 237 -11.42 -1.93 -6.39
N SER A 238 -12.72 -1.65 -6.25
CA SER A 238 -13.21 -0.48 -5.52
C SER A 238 -13.89 -0.86 -4.21
N VAL A 239 -13.51 -0.17 -3.14
CA VAL A 239 -14.01 -0.40 -1.78
C VAL A 239 -14.37 0.91 -1.10
N ASN A 240 -15.54 0.95 -0.47
CA ASN A 240 -16.03 2.06 0.33
C ASN A 240 -16.14 1.64 1.80
N ALA A 241 -15.13 1.99 2.60
CA ALA A 241 -15.06 1.61 4.00
C ALA A 241 -13.98 2.38 4.78
N SER A 242 -14.13 2.42 6.09
CA SER A 242 -13.00 2.59 7.01
C SER A 242 -12.04 1.39 6.97
N PHE A 243 -10.73 1.62 6.98
CA PHE A 243 -9.72 0.56 7.01
C PHE A 243 -8.88 0.58 8.29
N ASN A 244 -8.66 -0.61 8.85
CA ASN A 244 -7.64 -0.85 9.86
C ASN A 244 -6.82 -2.09 9.49
N VAL A 245 -5.63 -1.84 8.95
CA VAL A 245 -4.70 -2.88 8.49
C VAL A 245 -3.52 -2.94 9.44
N THR A 246 -3.25 -4.13 10.01
CA THR A 246 -2.16 -4.34 10.96
C THR A 246 -1.43 -5.66 10.70
N GLY A 247 -0.11 -5.65 10.60
CA GLY A 247 0.66 -6.89 10.59
C GLY A 247 2.03 -6.79 9.92
N LYS A 248 2.58 -7.92 9.53
CA LYS A 248 3.91 -8.08 8.94
C LYS A 248 3.77 -8.63 7.52
N GLY A 249 4.61 -8.21 6.59
CA GLY A 249 4.66 -8.72 5.22
C GLY A 249 3.41 -8.45 4.41
N ILE A 250 2.61 -7.45 4.80
CA ILE A 250 1.31 -7.22 4.18
C ILE A 250 1.52 -6.62 2.79
N LYS A 251 0.92 -7.26 1.78
CA LYS A 251 0.78 -6.70 0.44
C LYS A 251 -0.66 -6.22 0.29
N LEU A 252 -0.85 -4.92 0.16
CA LEU A 252 -2.17 -4.33 -0.09
C LEU A 252 -2.16 -3.68 -1.48
N ASP A 253 -3.07 -4.16 -2.32
CA ASP A 253 -3.32 -3.66 -3.68
C ASP A 253 -4.80 -3.28 -3.79
N ALA A 254 -5.09 -2.05 -4.23
CA ALA A 254 -6.44 -1.67 -4.57
C ALA A 254 -6.50 -0.63 -5.68
N ASN A 255 -7.55 -0.70 -6.51
CA ASN A 255 -7.80 0.32 -7.52
C ASN A 255 -8.35 1.60 -6.86
N THR A 256 -9.42 1.51 -6.07
CA THR A 256 -9.98 2.68 -5.37
C THR A 256 -10.40 2.34 -3.95
N ILE A 257 -9.93 3.13 -2.98
CA ILE A 257 -10.38 3.10 -1.59
C ILE A 257 -11.10 4.42 -1.29
N THR A 258 -12.41 4.37 -1.06
CA THR A 258 -13.18 5.49 -0.52
C THR A 258 -13.37 5.26 0.97
N THR A 259 -13.09 6.27 1.81
CA THR A 259 -13.24 6.15 3.26
C THR A 259 -14.36 7.03 3.79
N ASP A 260 -14.87 6.67 4.97
CA ASP A 260 -15.83 7.48 5.72
C ASP A 260 -15.11 8.46 6.67
N SER A 261 -15.82 9.00 7.66
CA SER A 261 -15.28 9.92 8.66
C SER A 261 -14.14 9.39 9.54
N ASN A 262 -13.89 8.07 9.58
CA ASN A 262 -12.79 7.48 10.35
C ASN A 262 -11.49 7.32 9.53
N GLY A 263 -11.53 7.58 8.22
CA GLY A 263 -10.34 7.61 7.35
C GLY A 263 -9.71 6.24 7.10
N PHE A 264 -8.43 6.27 6.75
CA PHE A 264 -7.64 5.08 6.37
C PHE A 264 -6.48 4.86 7.33
N LYS A 265 -6.32 3.65 7.88
CA LYS A 265 -5.17 3.30 8.72
C LYS A 265 -4.47 2.03 8.24
N PHE A 266 -3.18 2.16 7.90
CA PHE A 266 -2.30 1.06 7.55
C PHE A 266 -1.04 1.07 8.41
N ILE A 267 -0.82 0.00 9.17
CA ILE A 267 0.37 -0.20 9.99
C ILE A 267 1.01 -1.53 9.59
N SER A 268 2.22 -1.50 9.01
CA SER A 268 2.92 -2.73 8.68
C SER A 268 4.43 -2.69 8.81
N GLU A 269 5.02 -3.69 9.46
CA GLU A 269 6.47 -3.81 9.62
C GLU A 269 7.19 -3.92 8.27
N ASN A 270 6.65 -4.67 7.31
CA ASN A 270 7.22 -4.80 5.97
C ASN A 270 6.15 -5.23 4.98
N GLY A 271 6.42 -5.10 3.68
CA GLY A 271 5.51 -5.56 2.64
C GLY A 271 5.47 -4.64 1.43
N TYR A 272 4.26 -4.46 0.90
CA TYR A 272 4.02 -3.67 -0.30
C TYR A 272 2.68 -2.94 -0.21
N PHE A 273 2.66 -1.65 -0.54
CA PHE A 273 1.45 -0.84 -0.55
C PHE A 273 1.35 -0.12 -1.89
N ASP A 274 0.43 -0.58 -2.76
CA ASP A 274 0.18 0.05 -4.07
C ASP A 274 -1.31 0.29 -4.24
N ILE A 275 -1.72 1.55 -4.15
CA ILE A 275 -3.12 1.95 -4.28
C ILE A 275 -3.24 2.94 -5.42
N ASN A 276 -4.13 2.70 -6.39
CA ASN A 276 -4.31 3.67 -7.46
C ASN A 276 -4.98 4.95 -6.92
N LYS A 277 -6.08 4.87 -6.18
CA LYS A 277 -6.79 6.05 -5.67
C LYS A 277 -7.29 5.89 -4.24
N ILE A 278 -7.02 6.87 -3.37
CA ILE A 278 -7.62 7.00 -2.02
C ILE A 278 -8.46 8.27 -1.97
N VAL A 279 -9.76 8.11 -1.73
CA VAL A 279 -10.73 9.21 -1.59
C VAL A 279 -11.21 9.29 -0.15
N THR A 280 -10.77 10.32 0.55
CA THR A 280 -11.11 10.58 1.95
C THR A 280 -11.79 11.95 2.07
N PRO A 281 -12.87 12.08 2.86
CA PRO A 281 -13.55 13.36 3.08
C PRO A 281 -12.61 14.47 3.56
N ALA A 282 -12.93 15.72 3.23
CA ALA A 282 -12.13 16.86 3.65
C ALA A 282 -12.01 16.93 5.18
N GLY A 283 -10.79 17.11 5.68
CA GLY A 283 -10.52 17.20 7.12
C GLY A 283 -10.31 15.86 7.84
N VAL A 284 -10.64 14.73 7.21
CA VAL A 284 -10.38 13.38 7.74
C VAL A 284 -8.94 12.97 7.44
N GLU A 285 -8.30 12.24 8.36
CA GLU A 285 -6.90 11.84 8.29
C GLU A 285 -6.72 10.39 7.80
N ASN A 286 -5.73 10.20 6.93
CA ASN A 286 -5.19 8.92 6.51
C ASN A 286 -3.82 8.73 7.17
N THR A 287 -3.58 7.57 7.78
CA THR A 287 -2.33 7.24 8.47
C THR A 287 -1.72 5.97 7.87
N ILE A 288 -0.50 6.07 7.35
CA ILE A 288 0.28 4.96 6.83
C ILE A 288 1.62 4.93 7.57
N VAL A 289 1.88 3.88 8.33
CA VAL A 289 3.11 3.71 9.12
C VAL A 289 3.75 2.37 8.78
N THR A 290 4.99 2.39 8.32
CA THR A 290 5.71 1.18 7.94
C THR A 290 7.17 1.16 8.35
N GLU A 291 7.79 -0.01 8.48
CA GLU A 291 9.25 -0.08 8.67
C GLU A 291 9.98 -0.37 7.36
N ASN A 292 9.63 -1.41 6.60
CA ASN A 292 10.32 -1.83 5.37
C ASN A 292 9.31 -2.06 4.24
N CYS A 293 8.65 -0.99 3.80
CA CYS A 293 7.60 -1.04 2.80
C CYS A 293 7.71 0.15 1.86
N ASP A 294 7.70 -0.12 0.55
CA ASP A 294 7.48 0.92 -0.45
C ASP A 294 5.99 1.27 -0.48
N VAL A 295 5.70 2.57 -0.39
CA VAL A 295 4.35 3.14 -0.45
C VAL A 295 4.17 3.81 -1.80
N LYS A 296 3.25 3.31 -2.60
CA LYS A 296 2.88 3.87 -3.91
C LYS A 296 1.39 4.22 -3.92
N ILE A 297 1.08 5.47 -4.24
CA ILE A 297 -0.31 5.96 -4.34
C ILE A 297 -0.44 6.89 -5.54
N ASN A 298 -1.30 6.58 -6.53
CA ASN A 298 -1.40 7.46 -7.71
C ASN A 298 -2.21 8.74 -7.42
N GLU A 299 -3.28 8.68 -6.63
CA GLU A 299 -4.08 9.84 -6.23
C GLU A 299 -4.57 9.70 -4.78
N ILE A 300 -4.43 10.76 -3.98
CA ILE A 300 -4.93 10.79 -2.59
C ILE A 300 -5.61 12.12 -2.25
N THR A 301 -6.79 12.02 -1.62
CA THR A 301 -7.51 13.13 -0.98
C THR A 301 -7.57 12.92 0.53
N GLY A 302 -7.99 13.96 1.27
CA GLY A 302 -8.01 13.93 2.74
C GLY A 302 -6.61 14.08 3.36
N ARG A 303 -6.53 14.56 4.60
CA ARG A 303 -5.24 14.84 5.25
C ARG A 303 -4.45 13.53 5.35
N THR A 304 -3.15 13.55 5.06
CA THR A 304 -2.39 12.30 4.95
C THR A 304 -1.07 12.37 5.72
N GLY A 305 -0.85 11.41 6.62
CA GLY A 305 0.42 11.14 7.27
C GLY A 305 1.02 9.83 6.77
N ILE A 306 2.22 9.86 6.18
CA ILE A 306 2.96 8.66 5.76
C ILE A 306 4.33 8.66 6.44
N VAL A 307 4.64 7.60 7.18
CA VAL A 307 5.91 7.41 7.87
C VAL A 307 6.49 6.06 7.50
N THR A 308 7.74 6.04 7.01
CA THR A 308 8.47 4.80 6.72
C THR A 308 9.92 4.85 7.20
N THR A 309 10.48 3.71 7.63
CA THR A 309 11.89 3.63 8.03
C THR A 309 12.80 3.34 6.82
N TYR A 310 12.53 2.28 6.08
CA TYR A 310 13.31 1.73 4.97
C TYR A 310 12.42 1.48 3.75
N GLY A 311 11.80 2.54 3.23
CA GLY A 311 10.93 2.43 2.06
C GLY A 311 10.79 3.75 1.32
N ASN A 312 10.56 3.65 0.01
CA ASN A 312 10.27 4.82 -0.81
C ASN A 312 8.80 5.20 -0.67
N ILE A 313 8.51 6.50 -0.78
CA ILE A 313 7.15 7.02 -0.85
C ILE A 313 6.97 7.64 -2.24
N ASN A 314 6.09 7.07 -3.06
CA ASN A 314 5.80 7.52 -4.42
C ASN A 314 4.34 7.93 -4.54
N ILE A 315 4.08 9.23 -4.65
CA ILE A 315 2.74 9.79 -4.79
C ILE A 315 2.59 10.42 -6.17
N GLY A 316 1.51 10.09 -6.89
CA GLY A 316 1.15 10.80 -8.11
C GLY A 316 0.61 12.18 -7.78
N THR A 317 -0.66 12.26 -7.40
CA THR A 317 -1.35 13.51 -7.07
C THR A 317 -1.80 13.52 -5.61
N LEU A 318 -1.47 14.61 -4.92
CA LEU A 318 -1.84 14.88 -3.54
C LEU A 318 -2.74 16.11 -3.48
N SER A 319 -4.00 15.91 -3.14
CA SER A 319 -5.05 16.95 -3.24
C SER A 319 -5.39 17.63 -1.90
N SER A 320 -4.58 17.39 -0.86
CA SER A 320 -4.88 17.69 0.53
C SER A 320 -3.59 17.88 1.32
N LEU A 321 -3.67 18.41 2.55
CA LEU A 321 -2.49 18.58 3.40
C LEU A 321 -1.81 17.23 3.65
N ALA A 322 -0.49 17.16 3.54
CA ALA A 322 0.25 15.93 3.84
C ALA A 322 1.58 16.13 4.58
N ILE A 323 1.89 15.12 5.39
CA ILE A 323 3.14 14.97 6.12
C ILE A 323 3.74 13.62 5.73
N LEU A 324 4.86 13.66 5.01
CA LEU A 324 5.57 12.47 4.52
C LEU A 324 6.94 12.40 5.18
N GLN A 325 7.29 11.25 5.75
CA GLN A 325 8.57 11.03 6.40
C GLN A 325 9.14 9.68 6.00
N SER A 326 10.40 9.67 5.53
CA SER A 326 11.15 8.44 5.27
C SER A 326 12.55 8.52 5.90
N GLU A 327 12.97 7.55 6.71
CA GLU A 327 14.34 7.58 7.25
C GLU A 327 15.38 7.24 6.18
N HIS A 328 15.18 6.18 5.41
CA HIS A 328 16.17 5.61 4.48
C HIS A 328 15.62 5.35 3.07
N GLY A 329 14.60 6.08 2.64
CA GLY A 329 14.05 5.96 1.29
C GLY A 329 13.81 7.31 0.62
N ASN A 330 13.60 7.26 -0.69
CA ASN A 330 13.29 8.44 -1.48
C ASN A 330 11.81 8.80 -1.35
N VAL A 331 11.50 10.09 -1.45
CA VAL A 331 10.12 10.58 -1.55
C VAL A 331 9.94 11.27 -2.90
N THR A 332 9.03 10.75 -3.71
CA THR A 332 8.68 11.29 -5.02
C THR A 332 7.21 11.71 -5.03
N ILE A 333 6.92 12.96 -5.40
CA ILE A 333 5.57 13.48 -5.57
C ILE A 333 5.45 14.10 -6.96
N SER A 334 4.49 13.67 -7.76
CA SER A 334 4.29 14.27 -9.09
C SER A 334 3.59 15.63 -9.01
N LYS A 335 2.55 15.74 -8.17
CA LYS A 335 1.80 16.98 -7.98
C LYS A 335 1.22 17.10 -6.58
N ALA A 336 1.44 18.24 -5.92
CA ALA A 336 0.79 18.59 -4.66
C ALA A 336 -0.04 19.88 -4.80
N LEU A 337 -1.33 19.80 -4.50
CA LEU A 337 -2.27 20.93 -4.63
C LEU A 337 -2.41 21.75 -3.35
N GLU A 338 -2.08 21.16 -2.22
CA GLU A 338 -2.22 21.73 -0.88
C GLU A 338 -0.88 21.76 -0.16
N ASP A 339 -0.88 22.20 1.10
CA ASP A 339 0.35 22.30 1.89
C ASP A 339 1.01 20.93 2.11
N ILE A 340 2.33 20.86 1.93
CA ILE A 340 3.09 19.63 2.09
C ILE A 340 4.30 19.80 3.01
N LYS A 341 4.56 18.76 3.80
CA LYS A 341 5.80 18.60 4.55
C LYS A 341 6.43 17.27 4.20
N VAL A 342 7.67 17.29 3.75
CA VAL A 342 8.44 16.08 3.41
C VAL A 342 9.76 16.10 4.15
N THR A 343 10.05 15.01 4.86
CA THR A 343 11.30 14.83 5.60
C THR A 343 11.98 13.52 5.19
N THR A 344 13.27 13.57 4.86
CA THR A 344 14.11 12.38 4.72
C THR A 344 15.40 12.47 5.56
N LYS A 345 15.91 11.35 6.05
CA LYS A 345 17.23 11.32 6.70
C LYS A 345 18.33 10.90 5.72
N PHE A 346 18.11 9.84 4.96
CA PHE A 346 19.04 9.26 3.99
C PHE A 346 18.33 8.90 2.68
N GLY A 347 17.81 9.89 1.98
CA GLY A 347 17.07 9.67 0.73
C GLY A 347 16.76 10.98 0.03
N ASN A 348 16.51 10.90 -1.28
CA ASN A 348 16.22 12.06 -2.09
C ASN A 348 14.75 12.49 -1.94
N ILE A 349 14.50 13.78 -2.04
CA ILE A 349 13.16 14.35 -2.15
C ILE A 349 13.00 14.89 -3.57
N THR A 350 11.98 14.43 -4.29
CA THR A 350 11.64 14.92 -5.63
C THR A 350 10.17 15.33 -5.67
N VAL A 351 9.88 16.60 -5.91
CA VAL A 351 8.52 17.12 -6.07
C VAL A 351 8.42 17.88 -7.40
N ASN A 352 7.79 17.24 -8.38
CA ASN A 352 7.74 17.77 -9.75
C ASN A 352 6.87 19.02 -9.88
N SER A 353 5.86 19.17 -9.02
CA SER A 353 5.06 20.39 -8.90
C SER A 353 4.36 20.47 -7.55
N TYR A 354 4.37 21.66 -6.94
CA TYR A 354 3.53 21.98 -5.78
C TYR A 354 2.95 23.39 -5.90
N LEU A 355 1.75 23.59 -5.36
CA LEU A 355 0.98 24.83 -5.52
C LEU A 355 1.04 25.77 -4.32
N LYS A 356 0.92 25.25 -3.09
CA LYS A 356 0.84 26.05 -1.86
C LYS A 356 2.14 26.03 -1.07
N SER A 357 2.06 26.08 0.26
CA SER A 357 3.23 26.10 1.12
C SER A 357 3.87 24.72 1.15
N ALA A 358 5.20 24.69 1.23
CA ALA A 358 5.93 23.45 1.28
C ALA A 358 7.10 23.52 2.25
N LYS A 359 7.33 22.43 2.98
CA LYS A 359 8.53 22.25 3.80
C LYS A 359 9.26 20.97 3.38
N PHE A 360 10.52 21.10 3.03
CA PHE A 360 11.38 19.98 2.63
C PHE A 360 12.60 19.93 3.54
N VAL A 361 12.85 18.78 4.16
CA VAL A 361 13.99 18.58 5.06
C VAL A 361 14.73 17.32 4.66
N SER A 362 16.02 17.41 4.36
CA SER A 362 16.86 16.23 4.10
C SER A 362 18.22 16.33 4.77
N ILE A 363 18.63 15.30 5.53
CA ILE A 363 19.96 15.27 6.16
C ILE A 363 21.02 14.84 5.14
N ARG A 364 20.83 13.71 4.46
CA ARG A 364 21.70 13.23 3.38
C ARG A 364 20.87 12.81 2.18
N GLY A 365 20.81 13.67 1.17
CA GLY A 365 20.04 13.42 -0.03
C GLY A 365 19.83 14.68 -0.84
N ASN A 366 19.52 14.50 -2.11
CA ASN A 366 19.20 15.60 -2.99
C ASN A 366 17.74 16.04 -2.80
N ILE A 367 17.48 17.33 -2.91
CA ILE A 367 16.14 17.92 -2.91
C ILE A 367 15.91 18.55 -4.27
N ASN A 368 14.98 18.02 -5.07
CA ASN A 368 14.59 18.55 -6.38
C ASN A 368 13.13 18.97 -6.34
N VAL A 369 12.83 20.25 -6.31
CA VAL A 369 11.45 20.74 -6.11
C VAL A 369 11.09 21.89 -7.04
N LYS A 370 9.84 21.91 -7.49
CA LYS A 370 9.32 22.94 -8.38
C LYS A 370 7.99 23.51 -7.91
N SER A 371 7.93 24.81 -7.63
CA SER A 371 6.65 25.49 -7.37
C SER A 371 6.00 25.90 -8.69
N THR A 372 4.67 25.81 -8.74
CA THR A 372 3.87 26.11 -9.92
C THR A 372 2.56 26.78 -9.53
N GLY A 373 2.01 27.61 -10.42
CA GLY A 373 0.71 28.27 -10.21
C GLY A 373 0.82 29.79 -10.27
N GLU A 374 -0.17 30.46 -9.72
CA GLU A 374 -0.18 31.91 -9.51
C GLU A 374 0.37 32.25 -8.12
N TYR A 375 0.73 33.51 -7.89
CA TYR A 375 1.15 33.96 -6.56
C TYR A 375 0.02 33.75 -5.55
N ILE A 376 0.30 33.02 -4.48
CA ILE A 376 -0.62 32.83 -3.36
C ILE A 376 -0.09 33.61 -2.17
N GLN A 377 -0.88 34.57 -1.69
CA GLN A 377 -0.51 35.37 -0.53
C GLN A 377 -0.23 34.44 0.67
N ASN A 378 0.90 34.68 1.34
CA ASN A 378 1.41 33.90 2.48
C ASN A 378 1.92 32.47 2.18
N ALA A 379 1.86 31.99 0.93
CA ALA A 379 2.51 30.74 0.58
C ALA A 379 4.05 30.87 0.65
N TYR A 380 4.69 29.89 1.26
CA TYR A 380 6.15 29.86 1.38
C TYR A 380 6.70 28.45 1.20
N THR A 381 7.95 28.40 0.76
CA THR A 381 8.76 27.20 0.63
C THR A 381 9.88 27.27 1.65
N GLU A 382 9.92 26.33 2.59
CA GLU A 382 11.05 26.13 3.49
C GLU A 382 11.83 24.90 3.06
N ILE A 383 13.15 25.03 2.89
CA ILE A 383 14.05 23.92 2.57
C ILE A 383 15.17 23.89 3.59
N GLU A 384 15.44 22.72 4.13
CA GLU A 384 16.55 22.43 5.02
C GLU A 384 17.36 21.25 4.48
N ASN A 385 18.65 21.45 4.21
CA ASN A 385 19.53 20.38 3.71
C ASN A 385 20.91 20.40 4.36
N THR A 386 21.41 19.24 4.80
CA THR A 386 22.74 19.14 5.45
C THR A 386 23.83 18.59 4.54
N GLU A 387 23.51 17.60 3.71
CA GLU A 387 24.41 17.06 2.69
C GLU A 387 23.58 16.68 1.46
N GLY A 388 24.04 17.07 0.27
CA GLY A 388 23.38 16.76 -1.00
C GLY A 388 23.31 17.95 -1.95
N GLN A 389 22.57 17.79 -3.03
CA GLN A 389 22.26 18.85 -3.98
C GLN A 389 20.82 19.34 -3.78
N VAL A 390 20.64 20.64 -3.68
CA VAL A 390 19.32 21.28 -3.63
C VAL A 390 19.05 22.00 -4.95
N ASN A 391 18.09 21.52 -5.72
CA ASN A 391 17.60 22.11 -6.96
C ASN A 391 16.18 22.64 -6.74
N VAL A 392 16.01 23.96 -6.84
CA VAL A 392 14.71 24.62 -6.61
C VAL A 392 14.32 25.44 -7.84
N ASP A 393 13.22 25.07 -8.49
CA ASP A 393 12.55 25.91 -9.50
C ASP A 393 11.37 26.61 -8.81
N ASN A 394 11.61 27.81 -8.27
CA ASN A 394 10.59 28.54 -7.53
C ASN A 394 9.99 29.67 -8.38
N LYS A 395 8.71 29.52 -8.74
CA LYS A 395 7.93 30.49 -9.49
C LYS A 395 7.17 31.50 -8.63
N ILE A 396 6.68 31.07 -7.47
CA ILE A 396 5.55 31.76 -6.81
C ILE A 396 5.70 31.99 -5.31
N ASN A 397 6.57 31.27 -4.61
CA ASN A 397 6.55 31.28 -3.14
C ASN A 397 7.69 32.11 -2.57
N LYS A 398 7.47 32.69 -1.38
CA LYS A 398 8.61 33.13 -0.55
C LYS A 398 9.50 31.92 -0.27
N LEU A 399 10.81 32.07 -0.30
CA LEU A 399 11.75 30.96 -0.09
C LEU A 399 12.56 31.19 1.17
N LEU A 400 12.56 30.21 2.07
CA LEU A 400 13.50 30.09 3.18
C LEU A 400 14.36 28.85 2.94
N LEU A 401 15.61 29.05 2.51
CA LEU A 401 16.57 27.96 2.31
C LEU A 401 17.60 27.98 3.44
N LYS A 402 17.75 26.87 4.14
CA LYS A 402 18.79 26.64 5.14
C LYS A 402 19.65 25.48 4.70
N THR A 403 20.93 25.72 4.46
CA THR A 403 21.86 24.65 4.08
C THR A 403 23.00 24.57 5.07
N TYR A 404 23.28 23.35 5.51
CA TYR A 404 24.38 23.01 6.38
C TYR A 404 25.39 22.13 5.62
N GLY A 405 26.53 21.84 6.25
CA GLY A 405 27.49 20.85 5.74
C GLY A 405 28.08 21.17 4.37
N SER A 406 28.17 20.17 3.50
CA SER A 406 28.77 20.25 2.16
C SER A 406 27.72 20.27 1.05
N SER A 407 26.56 20.88 1.31
CA SER A 407 25.45 20.92 0.35
C SER A 407 25.77 21.85 -0.81
N LYS A 408 25.44 21.43 -2.04
CA LYS A 408 25.49 22.27 -3.25
C LYS A 408 24.09 22.74 -3.59
N CYS A 409 23.90 24.02 -3.87
CA CYS A 409 22.57 24.57 -4.13
C CYS A 409 22.50 25.23 -5.50
N GLU A 410 21.50 24.85 -6.28
CA GLU A 410 21.12 25.48 -7.53
C GLU A 410 19.67 25.95 -7.42
N ILE A 411 19.46 27.26 -7.51
CA ILE A 411 18.15 27.88 -7.39
C ILE A 411 17.85 28.62 -8.68
N THR A 412 16.78 28.18 -9.34
CA THR A 412 16.21 28.90 -10.48
C THR A 412 14.99 29.66 -9.99
N PHE A 413 15.04 30.98 -10.14
CA PHE A 413 13.88 31.84 -9.97
C PHE A 413 13.33 32.16 -11.36
N ARG A 414 12.03 31.91 -11.56
CA ARG A 414 11.35 32.31 -12.79
C ARG A 414 10.45 33.51 -12.52
N GLU A 415 10.32 34.36 -13.54
CA GLU A 415 9.52 35.58 -13.54
C GLU A 415 8.13 35.37 -12.91
N ILE A 416 7.80 36.19 -11.90
CA ILE A 416 6.47 36.29 -11.31
C ILE A 416 5.63 37.13 -12.28
N LYS A 417 4.94 36.48 -13.21
CA LYS A 417 4.03 37.19 -14.11
C LYS A 417 2.76 37.61 -13.35
N GLY A 418 2.62 38.92 -13.10
CA GLY A 418 1.30 39.58 -13.01
C GLY A 418 0.43 39.36 -11.76
N GLY A 419 1.01 39.31 -10.55
CA GLY A 419 0.22 39.11 -9.32
C GLY A 419 0.37 40.17 -8.22
N LEU A 420 1.39 41.02 -8.26
CA LEU A 420 1.64 42.01 -7.21
C LEU A 420 0.80 43.26 -7.47
N THR A 421 -0.46 43.26 -7.02
CA THR A 421 -1.33 44.44 -7.07
C THR A 421 -1.01 45.45 -5.97
N ASN A 422 -0.34 45.01 -4.91
CA ASN A 422 0.11 45.86 -3.81
C ASN A 422 1.63 46.11 -3.90
N PRO A 423 2.09 47.36 -4.03
CA PRO A 423 3.52 47.69 -4.05
C PRO A 423 4.27 47.34 -2.75
N LEU A 424 3.55 46.98 -1.67
CA LEU A 424 4.14 46.51 -0.41
C LEU A 424 4.38 44.98 -0.36
N ASP A 425 3.92 44.21 -1.33
CA ASP A 425 4.20 42.77 -1.39
C ASP A 425 5.65 42.54 -1.85
N VAL A 426 6.59 42.79 -0.95
CA VAL A 426 8.01 42.51 -1.16
C VAL A 426 8.21 41.00 -1.19
N PHE A 427 8.66 40.48 -2.33
CA PHE A 427 9.16 39.12 -2.43
C PHE A 427 10.48 39.03 -1.67
N GLN A 428 10.42 38.42 -0.49
CA GLN A 428 11.61 38.17 0.34
C GLN A 428 11.99 36.71 0.23
N HIS A 429 13.23 36.46 -0.19
CA HIS A 429 13.87 35.16 -0.06
C HIS A 429 14.97 35.27 0.99
N LYS A 430 15.05 34.30 1.89
CA LYS A 430 16.10 34.20 2.90
C LYS A 430 16.88 32.92 2.67
N ILE A 431 18.19 33.04 2.51
CA ILE A 431 19.10 31.93 2.27
C ILE A 431 20.16 31.95 3.36
N ASP A 432 20.16 30.95 4.24
CA ASP A 432 21.10 30.82 5.36
C ASP A 432 22.07 29.66 5.09
N ILE A 433 23.34 29.96 4.77
CA ILE A 433 24.37 28.95 4.47
C ILE A 433 25.37 28.83 5.65
N HIS A 434 25.43 27.66 6.28
CA HIS A 434 26.18 27.43 7.52
C HIS A 434 27.37 26.44 7.35
N LYS A 435 28.30 26.65 6.39
CA LYS A 435 29.67 26.06 6.42
C LYS A 435 30.57 26.54 5.27
N TYR A 436 31.88 26.34 5.41
CA TYR A 436 32.87 26.43 4.32
C TYR A 436 32.62 25.34 3.25
N GLY A 437 32.41 25.73 1.98
CA GLY A 437 32.40 24.84 0.81
C GLY A 437 31.07 24.68 0.07
N SER A 438 30.03 25.41 0.45
CA SER A 438 28.75 25.45 -0.28
C SER A 438 28.78 26.48 -1.39
N ALA A 439 28.37 26.08 -2.60
CA ALA A 439 28.15 26.98 -3.73
C ALA A 439 26.65 27.25 -3.91
N LEU A 440 26.29 28.50 -4.21
CA LEU A 440 24.90 28.93 -4.47
C LEU A 440 24.80 29.47 -5.88
N VAL A 441 24.29 28.68 -6.81
CA VAL A 441 24.02 29.17 -8.17
C VAL A 441 22.63 29.75 -8.20
N LEU A 442 22.52 31.04 -8.57
CA LEU A 442 21.23 31.70 -8.80
C LEU A 442 21.07 31.93 -10.30
N MET A 443 20.06 31.31 -10.89
CA MET A 443 19.70 31.51 -12.29
C MET A 443 18.38 32.29 -12.37
N PRO A 444 18.41 33.63 -12.40
CA PRO A 444 17.21 34.39 -12.68
C PRO A 444 16.86 34.23 -14.16
N THR A 445 15.68 33.71 -14.49
CA THR A 445 15.13 33.84 -15.85
C THR A 445 14.47 35.21 -15.96
N VAL A 446 15.22 36.20 -16.42
CA VAL A 446 14.76 37.58 -16.56
C VAL A 446 14.14 37.78 -17.95
N ASN A 447 12.94 38.35 -18.00
CA ASN A 447 12.40 38.90 -19.24
C ASN A 447 13.12 40.23 -19.54
N TYR A 448 13.54 40.45 -20.78
CA TYR A 448 14.47 41.53 -21.19
C TYR A 448 14.03 42.95 -20.83
N ASN A 449 12.76 43.15 -20.48
CA ASN A 449 12.17 44.46 -20.25
C ASN A 449 11.92 44.81 -18.78
N THR A 450 12.22 43.93 -17.82
CA THR A 450 11.93 44.18 -16.40
C THR A 450 13.24 44.28 -15.60
N PRO A 451 13.63 45.47 -15.12
CA PRO A 451 14.79 45.59 -14.25
C PRO A 451 14.54 44.79 -12.97
N PHE A 452 15.50 43.94 -12.58
CA PHE A 452 15.47 43.24 -11.30
C PHE A 452 16.52 43.85 -10.38
N LYS A 453 16.10 44.21 -9.16
CA LYS A 453 17.01 44.65 -8.10
C LYS A 453 17.17 43.51 -7.10
N PHE A 454 18.41 43.18 -6.79
CA PHE A 454 18.74 42.30 -5.68
C PHE A 454 19.50 43.12 -4.64
N LYS A 455 19.01 43.09 -3.40
CA LYS A 455 19.77 43.57 -2.25
C LYS A 455 20.20 42.39 -1.41
N ALA A 456 21.51 42.20 -1.29
CA ALA A 456 22.12 41.23 -0.39
C ALA A 456 22.26 41.87 1.00
N LYS A 457 21.69 41.26 2.05
CA LYS A 457 21.96 41.68 3.44
C LYS A 457 22.46 40.50 4.29
N GLY A 458 23.61 40.68 4.92
CA GLY A 458 24.23 39.77 5.89
C GLY A 458 25.76 39.71 5.76
N ASP A 459 26.43 38.94 6.61
CA ASP A 459 27.86 38.64 6.47
C ASP A 459 28.06 37.80 5.21
N ILE A 460 28.60 38.42 4.17
CA ILE A 460 28.84 37.80 2.87
C ILE A 460 30.33 37.86 2.62
N SER A 461 30.96 36.71 2.43
CA SER A 461 32.23 36.62 1.69
C SER A 461 32.00 35.70 0.50
N GLY A 462 32.63 35.97 -0.64
CA GLY A 462 32.29 35.27 -1.87
C GLY A 462 32.94 35.80 -3.14
N ARG A 463 32.91 35.00 -4.21
CA ARG A 463 33.36 35.41 -5.55
C ARG A 463 32.18 35.46 -6.52
N PHE A 464 32.14 36.54 -7.29
CA PHE A 464 31.16 36.76 -8.36
C PHE A 464 31.80 36.44 -9.72
N SER A 465 31.12 35.67 -10.57
CA SER A 465 31.48 35.56 -11.98
C SER A 465 30.24 35.52 -12.88
N GLY A 466 30.28 36.21 -14.02
CA GLY A 466 29.26 36.08 -15.08
C GLY A 466 28.33 37.29 -15.36
N VAL A 467 28.52 38.47 -14.76
CA VAL A 467 27.81 39.69 -15.19
C VAL A 467 28.77 40.60 -15.96
N SER A 468 28.57 40.71 -17.27
CA SER A 468 28.99 41.90 -18.02
C SER A 468 27.82 42.90 -17.98
N ALA A 469 28.01 44.18 -17.67
CA ALA A 469 29.09 45.05 -18.09
C ALA A 469 29.80 45.78 -16.91
N GLY A 470 31.13 45.74 -16.92
CA GLY A 470 31.98 46.72 -16.22
C GLY A 470 32.75 46.24 -14.98
N ASN A 471 32.26 45.24 -14.24
CA ASN A 471 32.92 44.79 -13.01
C ASN A 471 33.38 43.33 -13.11
N ILE A 472 34.65 43.16 -13.44
CA ILE A 472 35.34 41.86 -13.46
C ILE A 472 35.85 41.57 -12.05
N GLY A 473 35.19 40.68 -11.33
CA GLY A 473 35.78 39.89 -10.24
C GLY A 473 36.21 40.63 -8.95
N GLY A 474 35.31 41.41 -8.33
CA GLY A 474 35.53 41.94 -6.98
C GLY A 474 34.99 41.01 -5.88
N GLU A 475 35.59 41.08 -4.68
CA GLU A 475 35.00 40.57 -3.44
C GLU A 475 33.80 41.45 -3.04
N ILE A 476 32.74 40.84 -2.48
CA ILE A 476 31.49 41.53 -2.08
C ILE A 476 31.50 41.74 -0.57
N TYR A 477 31.02 42.89 -0.09
CA TYR A 477 30.85 43.18 1.32
C TYR A 477 29.37 43.26 1.74
N SER A 478 29.10 43.02 3.03
CA SER A 478 27.76 43.21 3.60
C SER A 478 27.31 44.66 3.37
N SER A 479 26.17 44.88 2.70
CA SER A 479 25.50 46.17 2.37
C SER A 479 25.50 46.63 0.91
N ASP A 480 26.20 45.92 0.02
CA ASP A 480 26.22 46.28 -1.41
C ASP A 480 24.82 46.12 -2.05
N GLU A 481 24.33 47.18 -2.70
CA GLU A 481 23.14 47.15 -3.55
C GLU A 481 23.56 46.91 -5.00
N TYR A 482 23.10 45.81 -5.60
CA TYR A 482 23.35 45.51 -7.00
C TYR A 482 22.08 45.72 -7.82
N GLN A 483 22.19 46.59 -8.82
CA GLN A 483 21.11 46.83 -9.77
C GLN A 483 21.58 46.45 -11.16
N TYR A 484 20.93 45.45 -11.75
CA TYR A 484 21.19 45.07 -13.13
C TYR A 484 20.17 45.78 -14.04
N TYR A 485 20.69 46.63 -14.91
CA TYR A 485 19.92 47.25 -15.99
C TYR A 485 20.30 46.53 -17.28
N PRO A 486 19.44 45.67 -17.86
CA PRO A 486 19.70 45.16 -19.20
C PRO A 486 19.67 46.35 -20.16
N GLN A 487 20.81 46.69 -20.77
CA GLN A 487 20.80 47.58 -21.93
C GLN A 487 20.29 46.81 -23.15
N ASP A 488 19.51 47.46 -24.00
CA ASP A 488 18.91 46.86 -25.20
C ASP A 488 19.95 46.74 -26.33
N SER A 489 21.01 45.96 -26.08
CA SER A 489 22.05 45.64 -27.05
C SER A 489 22.12 44.14 -27.31
N GLU A 490 22.42 43.74 -28.54
CA GLU A 490 22.56 42.32 -28.92
C GLU A 490 23.62 41.59 -28.07
N ALA A 491 24.66 42.30 -27.63
CA ALA A 491 25.68 41.78 -26.73
C ALA A 491 25.15 41.54 -25.31
N SER A 492 24.27 42.42 -24.81
CA SER A 492 23.56 42.24 -23.54
C SER A 492 22.55 41.08 -23.62
N LYS A 493 21.91 40.87 -24.78
CA LYS A 493 21.05 39.72 -25.03
C LYS A 493 21.83 38.39 -24.98
N GLU A 494 23.05 38.36 -25.51
CA GLU A 494 23.91 37.17 -25.47
C GLU A 494 24.55 36.94 -24.09
N ALA A 495 24.93 38.02 -23.38
CA ALA A 495 25.47 37.95 -22.02
C ALA A 495 24.43 37.53 -20.97
N SER A 496 23.16 37.95 -21.13
CA SER A 496 22.07 37.53 -20.23
C SER A 496 21.69 36.04 -20.35
N LYS A 497 22.15 35.35 -21.40
CA LYS A 497 22.06 33.87 -21.51
C LYS A 497 23.13 33.17 -20.66
N GLN A 498 24.13 33.89 -20.14
CA GLN A 498 25.19 33.32 -19.31
C GLN A 498 24.72 33.24 -17.85
N SER A 499 24.80 32.05 -17.28
CA SER A 499 24.49 31.80 -15.87
C SER A 499 25.38 32.67 -14.97
N CYS A 500 24.79 33.37 -14.01
CA CYS A 500 25.55 34.02 -12.95
C CYS A 500 25.94 32.95 -11.90
N TYR A 501 27.24 32.80 -11.63
CA TYR A 501 27.73 31.93 -10.57
C TYR A 501 28.03 32.77 -9.34
N PHE A 502 27.50 32.34 -8.19
CA PHE A 502 27.78 32.96 -6.92
C PHE A 502 28.33 31.90 -5.96
N GLU A 503 29.44 32.22 -5.30
CA GLU A 503 29.89 31.46 -4.16
C GLU A 503 29.81 32.37 -2.96
N PHE A 504 29.02 31.99 -1.95
CA PHE A 504 28.79 32.83 -0.78
C PHE A 504 28.99 32.03 0.50
N TYR A 505 29.50 32.70 1.52
CA TYR A 505 29.61 32.19 2.87
C TYR A 505 28.82 33.12 3.80
N GLY A 506 27.77 32.59 4.47
CA GLY A 506 26.96 33.31 5.47
C GLY A 506 25.45 33.36 5.19
N THR A 507 24.76 34.31 5.84
CA THR A 507 23.32 34.54 5.64
C THR A 507 23.11 35.61 4.57
N ILE A 508 22.30 35.31 3.57
CA ILE A 508 21.94 36.24 2.50
C ILE A 508 20.44 36.42 2.49
N ARG A 509 19.99 37.65 2.78
CA ARG A 509 18.63 38.06 2.51
C ARG A 509 18.56 38.68 1.11
N PHE A 510 17.63 38.20 0.28
CA PHE A 510 17.26 38.80 -1.01
C PHE A 510 15.97 39.58 -0.82
N GLU A 511 16.00 40.87 -1.12
CA GLU A 511 14.79 41.70 -1.26
C GLU A 511 14.62 42.04 -2.74
N GLY A 512 13.58 41.50 -3.38
CA GLY A 512 13.20 41.85 -4.74
C GLY A 512 12.20 43.00 -4.74
N TYR A 513 12.45 44.04 -5.55
CA TYR A 513 11.56 45.17 -5.75
C TYR A 513 11.04 45.14 -7.19
N ASN A 514 9.73 45.25 -7.36
CA ASN A 514 9.15 45.51 -8.68
C ASN A 514 9.04 47.03 -8.84
N ASN A 515 9.92 47.62 -9.63
CA ASN A 515 9.82 49.03 -9.97
C ASN A 515 8.80 49.16 -11.10
N ASN A 516 7.58 49.58 -10.77
CA ASN A 516 6.73 50.29 -11.72
C ASN A 516 7.13 51.77 -11.74
#